data_AF-A0A356R009-F1
#
_entry.id   AF-A0A356R009-F1
#
_cell.length_a   1.000
_cell.length_b   1.000
_cell.length_c   1.000
_cell.angle_alpha   90.00
_cell.angle_beta   90.00
_cell.angle_gamma   90.00
#
_symmetry.space_group_name_H-M   'P 1'
#
loop_
_entity.id
_entity.type
_entity.pdbx_description
1 polymer ?
#
loop_
_entity_poly.entity_id
_entity_poly.type
_entity_poly.pdbx_seq_one_letter_code
_entity_poly.pdbx_strand_id
1 'polypeptide(L)'
;AEAMMVCAYAQLVRKGAPFVLGNFLSSMSLKSGAPTFGMPEPVMSNYAIGQLARRLGLPLRCGGSLTASKIEDAQAAYESADSMHSTMLAGAHFVLHAAGWLEGGLCTGFEKLVMDADRLGAYQKVLDKGLDVSDEAFAKDAYGEVGPGGHFLGSAHTIRHYQNAFYEPRLSDSENVESWEEGGAHDMRSRATKRWQQMLKDYEPPAIDPSLKEELESFVSTRKAQLPDAWY
;
A
#
# COMPACT_ATOMS: atom_id res chain seq x y z
N ALA A 1 -5.32 8.94 -24.19
CA ALA A 1 -6.52 9.04 -25.06
C ALA A 1 -7.63 8.12 -24.58
N GLU A 2 -7.37 6.82 -24.42
CA GLU A 2 -8.35 5.79 -24.03
C GLU A 2 -9.22 6.17 -22.82
N ALA A 3 -8.62 6.40 -21.65
CA ALA A 3 -9.38 6.72 -20.43
C ALA A 3 -10.28 7.96 -20.55
N MET A 4 -9.86 8.98 -21.31
CA MET A 4 -10.66 10.18 -21.54
C MET A 4 -11.85 9.91 -22.47
N MET A 5 -11.68 9.05 -23.50
CA MET A 5 -12.77 8.65 -24.37
C MET A 5 -13.83 7.85 -23.59
N VAL A 6 -13.40 6.93 -22.73
CA VAL A 6 -14.32 6.18 -21.85
C VAL A 6 -15.02 7.11 -20.86
N CYS A 7 -14.30 8.08 -20.28
CA CYS A 7 -14.90 9.10 -19.42
C CYS A 7 -15.99 9.90 -20.17
N ALA A 8 -15.67 10.41 -21.37
CA ALA A 8 -16.64 11.14 -22.18
C ALA A 8 -17.87 10.30 -22.51
N TYR A 9 -17.66 9.03 -22.88
CA TYR A 9 -18.76 8.09 -23.12
C TYR A 9 -19.62 7.87 -21.88
N ALA A 10 -19.03 7.66 -20.70
CA ALA A 10 -19.76 7.51 -19.45
C ALA A 10 -20.65 8.74 -19.16
N GLN A 11 -20.15 9.95 -19.44
CA GLN A 11 -20.91 11.18 -19.28
C GLN A 11 -22.03 11.36 -20.32
N LEU A 12 -21.90 10.75 -21.50
CA LEU A 12 -22.98 10.70 -22.50
C LEU A 12 -24.10 9.74 -22.07
N VAL A 13 -23.75 8.60 -21.47
CA VAL A 13 -24.73 7.64 -20.95
C VAL A 13 -25.49 8.24 -19.76
N ARG A 14 -24.76 8.84 -18.80
CA ARG A 14 -25.35 9.53 -17.65
C ARG A 14 -24.47 10.67 -17.20
N LYS A 15 -24.94 11.91 -17.40
CA LYS A 15 -24.26 13.11 -16.91
C LYS A 15 -24.10 13.04 -15.39
N GLY A 16 -22.88 13.31 -14.92
CA GLY A 16 -22.52 13.26 -13.51
C GLY A 16 -22.22 11.85 -12.97
N ALA A 17 -22.14 10.83 -13.84
CA ALA A 17 -21.69 9.51 -13.41
C ALA A 17 -20.26 9.59 -12.84
N PRO A 18 -19.97 8.98 -11.68
CA PRO A 18 -18.64 9.01 -11.09
C PRO A 18 -17.65 8.28 -12.01
N PHE A 19 -16.46 8.84 -12.16
CA PHE A 19 -15.41 8.27 -12.99
C PHE A 19 -14.05 8.45 -12.33
N VAL A 20 -13.23 7.38 -12.34
CA VAL A 20 -11.84 7.42 -11.88
C VAL A 20 -10.96 7.18 -13.10
N LEU A 21 -10.02 8.10 -13.35
CA LEU A 21 -9.04 7.93 -14.41
C LEU A 21 -8.10 6.79 -14.01
N GLY A 22 -8.24 5.65 -14.67
CA GLY A 22 -7.41 4.47 -14.44
C GLY A 22 -6.16 4.45 -15.32
N ASN A 23 -5.04 4.09 -14.72
CA ASN A 23 -3.78 3.83 -15.40
C ASN A 23 -3.15 2.55 -14.85
N PHE A 24 -2.86 1.60 -15.74
CA PHE A 24 -2.01 0.45 -15.46
C PHE A 24 -0.94 0.42 -16.55
N LEU A 25 0.28 0.82 -16.20
CA LEU A 25 1.41 0.84 -17.10
C LEU A 25 2.52 0.00 -16.49
N SER A 26 3.03 -0.93 -17.29
CA SER A 26 4.24 -1.69 -17.02
C SER A 26 5.18 -1.53 -18.20
N SER A 27 6.47 -1.74 -17.96
CA SER A 27 7.42 -1.99 -19.05
C SER A 27 7.42 -3.48 -19.40
N MET A 28 8.20 -3.85 -20.42
CA MET A 28 8.39 -5.25 -20.80
C MET A 28 9.88 -5.54 -20.97
N SER A 29 10.28 -6.74 -20.58
CA SER A 29 11.59 -7.30 -20.91
C SER A 29 11.66 -7.54 -22.42
N LEU A 30 12.52 -6.81 -23.14
CA LEU A 30 12.70 -7.01 -24.59
C LEU A 30 13.26 -8.38 -24.94
N LYS A 31 13.89 -9.09 -23.98
CA LYS A 31 14.44 -10.42 -24.18
C LYS A 31 13.38 -11.52 -24.10
N SER A 32 12.45 -11.41 -23.16
CA SER A 32 11.47 -12.46 -22.85
C SER A 32 10.02 -12.09 -23.18
N GLY A 33 9.74 -10.83 -23.48
CA GLY A 33 8.38 -10.29 -23.61
C GLY A 33 7.61 -10.18 -22.29
N ALA A 34 8.22 -10.57 -21.17
CA ALA A 34 7.54 -10.60 -19.88
C ALA A 34 7.32 -9.18 -19.31
N PRO A 35 6.19 -8.90 -18.64
CA PRO A 35 5.97 -7.63 -17.96
C PRO A 35 7.01 -7.41 -16.85
N THR A 36 7.43 -6.14 -16.68
CA THR A 36 8.36 -5.70 -15.64
C THR A 36 7.75 -4.59 -14.80
N PHE A 37 8.04 -4.59 -13.51
CA PHE A 37 7.45 -3.69 -12.51
C PHE A 37 8.54 -2.99 -11.70
N GLY A 38 8.20 -1.89 -11.03
CA GLY A 38 9.17 -1.05 -10.31
C GLY A 38 10.19 -0.33 -11.20
N MET A 39 10.12 -0.52 -12.52
CA MET A 39 11.08 0.05 -13.46
C MET A 39 10.90 1.58 -13.62
N PRO A 40 11.92 2.31 -14.08
CA PRO A 40 11.86 3.77 -14.22
C PRO A 40 10.73 4.26 -15.14
N GLU A 41 10.42 3.55 -16.23
CA GLU A 41 9.42 3.95 -17.21
C GLU A 41 7.99 4.00 -16.64
N PRO A 42 7.47 2.94 -15.99
CA PRO A 42 6.17 3.02 -15.33
C PRO A 42 6.16 4.01 -14.14
N VAL A 43 7.28 4.18 -13.42
CA VAL A 43 7.41 5.19 -12.35
C VAL A 43 7.23 6.61 -12.88
N MET A 44 7.96 6.99 -13.93
CA MET A 44 7.81 8.32 -14.56
C MET A 44 6.39 8.53 -15.11
N SER A 45 5.80 7.46 -15.64
CA SER A 45 4.44 7.49 -16.18
C SER A 45 3.40 7.79 -15.09
N ASN A 46 3.55 7.24 -13.88
CA ASN A 46 2.67 7.56 -12.76
C ASN A 46 2.68 9.07 -12.46
N TYR A 47 3.84 9.73 -12.45
CA TYR A 47 3.93 11.17 -12.23
C TYR A 47 3.26 11.99 -13.33
N ALA A 48 3.51 11.64 -14.60
CA ALA A 48 2.91 12.33 -15.73
C ALA A 48 1.37 12.20 -15.72
N ILE A 49 0.86 10.99 -15.49
CA ILE A 49 -0.58 10.75 -15.40
C ILE A 49 -1.18 11.40 -14.15
N GLY A 50 -0.44 11.45 -13.03
CA GLY A 50 -0.76 12.25 -11.85
C GLY A 50 -1.11 13.69 -12.19
N GLN A 51 -0.23 14.36 -12.92
CA GLN A 51 -0.44 15.74 -13.34
C GLN A 51 -1.61 15.86 -14.33
N LEU A 52 -1.74 14.92 -15.27
CA LEU A 52 -2.84 14.91 -16.23
C LEU A 52 -4.21 14.75 -15.55
N ALA A 53 -4.35 13.81 -14.62
CA ALA A 53 -5.60 13.56 -13.90
C ALA A 53 -6.04 14.81 -13.13
N ARG A 54 -5.11 15.48 -12.45
CA ARG A 54 -5.39 16.77 -11.79
C ARG A 54 -5.83 17.85 -12.76
N ARG A 55 -5.17 17.98 -13.92
CA ARG A 55 -5.56 18.95 -14.97
C ARG A 55 -6.94 18.68 -15.55
N LEU A 56 -7.35 17.42 -15.61
CA LEU A 56 -8.68 17.00 -16.06
C LEU A 56 -9.74 17.10 -14.95
N GLY A 57 -9.36 17.37 -13.70
CA GLY A 57 -10.28 17.39 -12.57
C GLY A 57 -10.85 16.01 -12.22
N LEU A 58 -10.13 14.93 -12.51
CA LEU A 58 -10.58 13.56 -12.28
C LEU A 58 -9.77 12.87 -11.16
N PRO A 59 -10.41 12.06 -10.30
CA PRO A 59 -9.71 11.17 -9.39
C PRO A 59 -8.81 10.20 -10.16
N LEU A 60 -7.65 9.87 -9.59
CA LEU A 60 -6.67 8.98 -10.20
C LEU A 60 -6.65 7.61 -9.54
N ARG A 61 -6.66 6.55 -10.36
CA ARG A 61 -6.15 5.22 -9.98
C ARG A 61 -4.90 4.89 -10.77
N CYS A 62 -3.80 4.63 -10.07
CA CYS A 62 -2.56 4.15 -10.68
C CYS A 62 -1.74 3.29 -9.71
N GLY A 63 -0.76 2.58 -10.27
CA GLY A 63 0.28 1.85 -9.53
C GLY A 63 -0.25 0.90 -8.46
N GLY A 64 0.42 0.92 -7.30
CA GLY A 64 0.29 -0.08 -6.23
C GLY A 64 1.64 -0.74 -5.89
N SER A 65 1.60 -1.77 -5.06
CA SER A 65 2.75 -2.56 -4.63
C SER A 65 3.04 -3.68 -5.63
N LEU A 66 3.43 -3.29 -6.86
CA LEU A 66 3.53 -4.17 -8.02
C LEU A 66 4.90 -4.82 -8.15
N THR A 67 4.93 -6.11 -8.47
CA THR A 67 6.18 -6.86 -8.70
C THR A 67 5.98 -8.04 -9.66
N ALA A 68 7.06 -8.41 -10.38
CA ALA A 68 7.19 -9.64 -11.17
C ALA A 68 7.79 -10.81 -10.37
N SER A 69 8.19 -10.60 -9.11
CA SER A 69 8.76 -11.65 -8.28
C SER A 69 7.74 -12.76 -8.00
N LYS A 70 8.23 -13.99 -7.90
CA LYS A 70 7.42 -15.20 -7.64
C LYS A 70 7.27 -15.49 -6.15
N ILE A 71 8.08 -14.82 -5.32
CA ILE A 71 8.17 -15.01 -3.87
C ILE A 71 8.39 -13.65 -3.18
N GLU A 72 8.21 -13.60 -1.87
CA GLU A 72 8.39 -12.39 -1.06
C GLU A 72 9.87 -12.11 -0.74
N ASP A 73 10.67 -11.91 -1.79
CA ASP A 73 12.11 -11.66 -1.68
C ASP A 73 12.47 -10.17 -1.84
N ALA A 74 13.78 -9.90 -1.99
CA ALA A 74 14.28 -8.56 -2.24
C ALA A 74 13.74 -7.96 -3.55
N GLN A 75 13.57 -8.77 -4.60
CA GLN A 75 12.95 -8.29 -5.85
C GLN A 75 11.52 -7.80 -5.59
N ALA A 76 10.72 -8.59 -4.87
CA ALA A 76 9.36 -8.20 -4.51
C ALA A 76 9.33 -6.88 -3.74
N ALA A 77 10.25 -6.70 -2.80
CA ALA A 77 10.35 -5.50 -1.98
C ALA A 77 10.74 -4.27 -2.79
N TYR A 78 11.81 -4.33 -3.60
CA TYR A 78 12.29 -3.19 -4.37
C TYR A 78 11.27 -2.73 -5.42
N GLU A 79 10.76 -3.66 -6.23
CA GLU A 79 9.81 -3.30 -7.28
C GLU A 79 8.52 -2.72 -6.71
N SER A 80 8.02 -3.30 -5.62
CA SER A 80 6.81 -2.82 -4.94
C SER A 80 7.04 -1.47 -4.28
N ALA A 81 8.21 -1.24 -3.67
CA ALA A 81 8.55 0.03 -3.05
C ALA A 81 8.63 1.16 -4.08
N ASP A 82 9.33 0.96 -5.20
CA ASP A 82 9.45 1.96 -6.27
C ASP A 82 8.08 2.27 -6.90
N SER A 83 7.31 1.22 -7.19
CA SER A 83 5.95 1.36 -7.73
C SER A 83 5.03 2.09 -6.77
N MET A 84 5.00 1.70 -5.49
CA MET A 84 4.09 2.30 -4.51
C MET A 84 4.51 3.71 -4.09
N HIS A 85 5.82 3.98 -3.98
CA HIS A 85 6.32 5.32 -3.70
C HIS A 85 5.98 6.30 -4.83
N SER A 86 6.13 5.87 -6.10
CA SER A 86 5.70 6.68 -7.23
C SER A 86 4.18 6.88 -7.27
N THR A 87 3.41 5.88 -6.83
CA THR A 87 1.94 5.96 -6.71
C THR A 87 1.52 7.04 -5.70
N MET A 88 2.16 7.03 -4.54
CA MET A 88 1.96 8.03 -3.48
C MET A 88 2.27 9.44 -3.99
N LEU A 89 3.47 9.66 -4.54
CA LEU A 89 3.92 10.97 -5.02
C LEU A 89 3.15 11.45 -6.27
N ALA A 90 2.60 10.54 -7.08
CA ALA A 90 1.73 10.89 -8.19
C ALA A 90 0.38 11.46 -7.73
N GLY A 91 -0.01 11.29 -6.47
CA GLY A 91 -1.29 11.73 -5.93
C GLY A 91 -2.45 10.82 -6.34
N ALA A 92 -2.23 9.50 -6.30
CA ALA A 92 -3.30 8.53 -6.53
C ALA A 92 -4.41 8.66 -5.47
N HIS A 93 -5.67 8.63 -5.91
CA HIS A 93 -6.85 8.69 -5.04
C HIS A 93 -7.38 7.30 -4.69
N PHE A 94 -7.19 6.34 -5.62
CA PHE A 94 -7.60 4.96 -5.44
C PHE A 94 -6.48 4.02 -5.90
N VAL A 95 -5.99 3.15 -5.01
CA VAL A 95 -4.88 2.24 -5.32
C VAL A 95 -5.37 0.80 -5.27
N LEU A 96 -5.70 0.24 -6.44
CA LEU A 96 -6.36 -1.07 -6.54
C LEU A 96 -5.49 -2.23 -6.03
N HIS A 97 -4.18 -2.20 -6.30
CA HIS A 97 -3.24 -3.25 -5.94
C HIS A 97 -2.27 -2.77 -4.85
N ALA A 98 -2.82 -2.16 -3.81
CA ALA A 98 -2.01 -1.57 -2.74
C ALA A 98 -1.23 -2.62 -1.94
N ALA A 99 -1.72 -3.87 -1.86
CA ALA A 99 -1.08 -4.93 -1.11
C ALA A 99 -1.38 -6.33 -1.68
N GLY A 100 -0.41 -7.24 -1.60
CA GLY A 100 -0.57 -8.68 -1.85
C GLY A 100 -0.20 -9.16 -3.25
N TRP A 101 0.04 -8.25 -4.20
CA TRP A 101 0.36 -8.58 -5.58
C TRP A 101 1.69 -9.34 -5.72
N LEU A 102 1.68 -10.46 -6.44
CA LEU A 102 2.86 -11.23 -6.84
C LEU A 102 2.76 -11.73 -8.28
N GLU A 103 3.90 -12.19 -8.80
CA GLU A 103 4.03 -12.88 -10.08
C GLU A 103 3.36 -12.13 -11.24
N GLY A 104 3.59 -10.81 -11.31
CA GLY A 104 3.02 -9.98 -12.36
C GLY A 104 1.49 -9.96 -12.37
N GLY A 105 0.85 -10.26 -11.24
CA GLY A 105 -0.60 -10.23 -11.06
C GLY A 105 -1.27 -11.60 -11.18
N LEU A 106 -0.48 -12.67 -11.32
CA LEU A 106 -1.01 -14.03 -11.41
C LEU A 106 -1.39 -14.62 -10.04
N CYS A 107 -0.84 -14.09 -8.94
CA CYS A 107 -1.15 -14.58 -7.61
C CYS A 107 -1.21 -13.48 -6.55
N THR A 108 -1.84 -13.82 -5.42
CA THR A 108 -1.82 -13.03 -4.20
C THR A 108 -1.10 -13.83 -3.11
N GLY A 109 -0.08 -13.25 -2.51
CA GLY A 109 0.64 -13.85 -1.38
C GLY A 109 0.12 -13.29 -0.04
N PHE A 110 -0.14 -14.16 0.94
CA PHE A 110 -0.56 -13.71 2.28
C PHE A 110 0.57 -12.98 3.01
N GLU A 111 1.79 -13.47 2.91
CA GLU A 111 3.00 -12.81 3.39
C GLU A 111 3.16 -11.45 2.70
N LYS A 112 3.04 -11.42 1.38
CA LYS A 112 3.13 -10.18 0.59
C LYS A 112 2.07 -9.17 1.01
N LEU A 113 0.84 -9.63 1.28
CA LEU A 113 -0.27 -8.77 1.70
C LEU A 113 0.07 -8.05 3.00
N VAL A 114 0.56 -8.76 4.02
CA VAL A 114 0.89 -8.13 5.31
C VAL A 114 2.16 -7.28 5.23
N MET A 115 3.15 -7.68 4.41
CA MET A 115 4.36 -6.88 4.15
C MET A 115 4.01 -5.55 3.50
N ASP A 116 3.20 -5.56 2.45
CA ASP A 116 2.76 -4.35 1.77
C ASP A 116 1.89 -3.50 2.68
N ALA A 117 0.96 -4.09 3.44
CA ALA A 117 0.10 -3.37 4.36
C ALA A 117 0.88 -2.64 5.46
N ASP A 118 1.93 -3.26 6.02
CA ASP A 118 2.84 -2.59 6.95
C ASP A 118 3.55 -1.41 6.30
N ARG A 119 3.91 -1.53 5.02
CA ARG A 119 4.53 -0.42 4.26
C ARG A 119 3.55 0.69 3.93
N LEU A 120 2.27 0.39 3.71
CA LEU A 120 1.22 1.39 3.50
C LEU A 120 1.10 2.35 4.69
N GLY A 121 1.29 1.87 5.93
CA GLY A 121 1.31 2.74 7.11
C GLY A 121 2.43 3.79 7.08
N ALA A 122 3.61 3.44 6.55
CA ALA A 122 4.70 4.39 6.36
C ALA A 122 4.36 5.46 5.30
N TYR A 123 3.75 5.06 4.18
CA TYR A 123 3.28 6.03 3.17
C TYR A 123 2.17 6.94 3.72
N GLN A 124 1.27 6.39 4.53
CA GLN A 124 0.24 7.18 5.20
C GLN A 124 0.86 8.22 6.14
N LYS A 125 1.88 7.86 6.94
CA LYS A 125 2.60 8.82 7.80
C LYS A 125 3.18 9.98 6.96
N VAL A 126 3.76 9.68 5.79
CA VAL A 126 4.31 10.69 4.88
C VAL A 126 3.22 11.61 4.33
N LEU A 127 2.13 11.04 3.84
CA LEU A 127 1.02 11.78 3.23
C LEU A 127 0.23 12.62 4.24
N ASP A 128 -0.07 12.07 5.42
CA ASP A 128 -0.94 12.70 6.41
C ASP A 128 -0.19 13.71 7.27
N LYS A 129 1.04 13.38 7.70
CA LYS A 129 1.78 14.20 8.67
C LYS A 129 2.86 15.07 8.03
N GLY A 130 3.44 14.65 6.90
CA GLY A 130 4.55 15.36 6.28
C GLY A 130 5.69 15.63 7.26
N LEU A 131 6.34 16.79 7.11
CA LEU A 131 7.30 17.32 8.07
C LEU A 131 6.58 18.27 9.03
N ASP A 132 6.63 17.97 10.33
CA ASP A 132 6.12 18.87 11.37
C ASP A 132 7.06 20.08 11.50
N VAL A 133 6.50 21.28 11.35
CA VAL A 133 7.22 22.57 11.41
C VAL A 133 6.75 23.43 12.58
N SER A 134 6.10 22.82 13.58
CA SER A 134 5.69 23.49 14.81
C SER A 134 6.89 23.83 15.70
N ASP A 135 6.71 24.80 16.61
CA ASP A 135 7.75 25.14 17.60
C ASP A 135 8.14 23.96 18.49
N GLU A 136 7.19 23.06 18.80
CA GLU A 136 7.50 21.83 19.54
C GLU A 136 8.42 20.93 18.70
N ALA A 137 8.13 20.71 17.42
CA ALA A 137 8.95 19.89 16.55
C ALA A 137 10.38 20.43 16.34
N PHE A 138 10.60 21.74 16.53
CA PHE A 138 11.94 22.33 16.53
C PHE A 138 12.77 21.98 17.78
N ALA A 139 12.16 21.48 18.86
CA ALA A 139 12.83 20.97 20.06
C ALA A 139 13.89 21.90 20.65
N LYS A 140 13.65 23.23 20.62
CA LYS A 140 14.62 24.26 21.05
C LYS A 140 15.04 24.09 22.51
N ASP A 141 14.14 23.60 23.35
CA ASP A 141 14.38 23.32 24.77
C ASP A 141 15.38 22.18 24.97
N ALA A 142 15.32 21.14 24.14
CA ALA A 142 16.23 20.01 24.20
C ALA A 142 17.69 20.45 24.01
N TYR A 143 17.94 21.38 23.09
CA TYR A 143 19.29 21.94 22.85
C TYR A 143 19.81 22.78 24.02
N GLY A 144 18.92 23.32 24.87
CA GLY A 144 19.31 23.96 26.12
C GLY A 144 19.67 22.96 27.22
N GLU A 145 19.05 21.77 27.20
CA GLU A 145 19.27 20.69 28.16
C GLU A 145 20.55 19.88 27.87
N VAL A 146 20.77 19.55 26.59
CA VAL A 146 21.86 18.67 26.17
C VAL A 146 22.99 19.47 25.51
N GLY A 147 24.15 19.51 26.17
CA GLY A 147 25.33 20.19 25.65
C GLY A 147 26.03 19.48 24.48
N PRO A 148 27.01 20.13 23.82
CA PRO A 148 27.78 19.54 22.73
C PRO A 148 28.44 18.22 23.12
N GLY A 149 28.31 17.20 22.27
CA GLY A 149 28.85 15.86 22.51
C GLY A 149 27.95 14.94 23.35
N GLY A 150 26.81 15.42 23.85
CA GLY A 150 25.79 14.61 24.53
C GLY A 150 24.85 13.87 23.57
N HIS A 151 23.85 13.18 24.15
CA HIS A 151 22.78 12.51 23.41
C HIS A 151 21.40 12.87 23.97
N PHE A 152 20.36 12.82 23.13
CA PHE A 152 19.02 13.28 23.50
C PHE A 152 18.10 12.20 24.07
N LEU A 153 18.52 10.93 24.11
CA LEU A 153 17.67 9.81 24.53
C LEU A 153 16.98 10.00 25.90
N GLY A 154 17.65 10.68 26.84
CA GLY A 154 17.10 10.97 28.17
C GLY A 154 16.54 12.39 28.34
N SER A 155 16.50 13.18 27.27
CA SER A 155 16.03 14.58 27.35
C SER A 155 14.54 14.64 27.67
N ALA A 156 14.12 15.72 28.34
CA ALA A 156 12.71 15.95 28.63
C ALA A 156 11.87 15.96 27.35
N HIS A 157 12.40 16.50 26.25
CA HIS A 157 11.75 16.49 24.95
C HIS A 157 11.52 15.06 24.44
N THR A 158 12.54 14.20 24.43
CA THR A 158 12.39 12.80 24.00
C THR A 158 11.40 12.04 24.88
N ILE A 159 11.43 12.22 26.20
CA ILE A 159 10.50 11.56 27.12
C ILE A 159 9.03 11.98 26.85
N ARG A 160 8.77 13.22 26.46
CA ARG A 160 7.40 13.67 26.11
C ARG A 160 6.88 13.04 24.82
N HIS A 161 7.78 12.68 23.89
CA HIS A 161 7.40 12.30 22.51
C HIS A 161 7.69 10.85 22.13
N TYR A 162 8.43 10.08 22.94
CA TYR A 162 8.97 8.78 22.53
C TYR A 162 7.92 7.80 21.99
N GLN A 163 6.69 7.83 22.52
CA GLN A 163 5.60 6.94 22.09
C GLN A 163 5.01 7.28 20.71
N ASN A 164 5.17 8.52 20.25
CA ASN A 164 4.41 9.04 19.10
C ASN A 164 5.27 9.72 18.02
N ALA A 165 6.56 9.94 18.30
CA ALA A 165 7.47 10.65 17.41
C ALA A 165 7.60 9.92 16.05
N PHE A 166 7.90 8.63 16.10
CA PHE A 166 8.24 7.84 14.93
C PHE A 166 7.16 6.83 14.54
N TYR A 167 7.19 6.42 13.28
CA TYR A 167 6.37 5.30 12.81
C TYR A 167 7.00 4.00 13.31
N GLU A 168 6.20 3.16 13.94
CA GLU A 168 6.63 1.82 14.38
C GLU A 168 6.15 0.77 13.37
N PRO A 169 7.06 0.26 12.50
CA PRO A 169 6.71 -0.84 11.61
C PRO A 169 6.43 -2.12 12.41
N ARG A 170 5.44 -2.89 11.99
CA ARG A 170 5.05 -4.14 12.65
C ARG A 170 5.90 -5.33 12.24
N LEU A 171 6.58 -5.27 11.09
CA LEU A 171 7.34 -6.40 10.52
C LEU A 171 8.84 -6.15 10.40
N SER A 172 9.30 -4.91 10.48
CA SER A 172 10.74 -4.63 10.49
C SER A 172 11.38 -5.06 11.80
N ASP A 173 12.61 -5.54 11.70
CA ASP A 173 13.46 -5.89 12.83
C ASP A 173 14.67 -4.96 12.78
N SER A 174 15.01 -4.33 13.90
CA SER A 174 16.13 -3.40 14.03
C SER A 174 16.97 -3.72 15.28
N GLU A 175 16.77 -4.90 15.86
CA GLU A 175 17.58 -5.39 16.97
C GLU A 175 19.00 -5.72 16.51
N ASN A 176 19.91 -5.84 17.46
CA ASN A 176 21.26 -6.31 17.18
C ASN A 176 21.27 -7.78 16.74
N VAL A 177 22.38 -8.22 16.13
CA VAL A 177 22.51 -9.56 15.57
C VAL A 177 22.36 -10.64 16.64
N GLU A 178 22.90 -10.41 17.84
CA GLU A 178 22.85 -11.36 18.94
C GLU A 178 21.39 -11.64 19.36
N SER A 179 20.59 -10.57 19.52
CA SER A 179 19.18 -10.67 19.90
C SER A 179 18.33 -11.30 18.77
N TRP A 180 18.65 -10.99 17.51
CA TRP A 180 17.99 -11.61 16.36
C TRP A 180 18.30 -13.11 16.28
N GLU A 181 19.55 -13.52 16.50
CA GLU A 181 19.97 -14.94 16.52
C GLU A 181 19.33 -15.70 17.68
N GLU A 182 19.37 -15.15 18.90
CA GLU A 182 18.71 -15.72 20.08
C GLU A 182 17.19 -15.84 19.89
N GLY A 183 16.59 -14.89 19.17
CA GLY A 183 15.19 -14.87 18.78
C GLY A 183 14.79 -15.84 17.66
N GLY A 184 15.72 -16.65 17.15
CA GLY A 184 15.47 -17.66 16.12
C GLY A 184 15.76 -17.23 14.69
N ALA A 185 16.47 -16.11 14.50
CA ALA A 185 16.97 -15.64 13.21
C ALA A 185 15.89 -15.54 12.12
N HIS A 186 14.69 -15.09 12.49
CA HIS A 186 13.56 -15.02 11.58
C HIS A 186 13.77 -13.95 10.51
N ASP A 187 13.61 -14.32 9.24
CA ASP A 187 13.58 -13.38 8.12
C ASP A 187 12.22 -12.67 8.01
N MET A 188 12.14 -11.69 7.10
CA MET A 188 10.91 -10.90 6.88
C MET A 188 9.72 -11.80 6.53
N ARG A 189 9.93 -12.82 5.68
CA ARG A 189 8.87 -13.72 5.23
C ARG A 189 8.31 -14.53 6.39
N SER A 190 9.17 -15.08 7.24
CA SER A 190 8.78 -15.85 8.44
C SER A 190 7.98 -15.00 9.43
N ARG A 191 8.39 -13.75 9.65
CA ARG A 191 7.64 -12.80 10.49
C ARG A 191 6.27 -12.47 9.89
N ALA A 192 6.21 -12.25 8.57
CA ALA A 192 4.97 -12.03 7.84
C ALA A 192 4.03 -13.25 7.94
N THR A 193 4.56 -14.48 7.82
CA THR A 193 3.78 -15.71 7.95
C THR A 193 3.09 -15.81 9.31
N LYS A 194 3.86 -15.61 10.39
CA LYS A 194 3.33 -15.59 11.75
C LYS A 194 2.25 -14.53 11.92
N ARG A 195 2.45 -13.33 11.34
CA ARG A 195 1.52 -12.21 11.46
C ARG A 195 0.19 -12.49 10.80
N TRP A 196 0.16 -12.93 9.53
CA TRP A 196 -1.12 -13.15 8.84
C TRP A 196 -1.91 -14.30 9.47
N GLN A 197 -1.23 -15.37 9.91
CA GLN A 197 -1.89 -16.47 10.60
C GLN A 197 -2.54 -16.03 11.91
N GLN A 198 -1.84 -15.18 12.67
CA GLN A 198 -2.38 -14.62 13.90
C GLN A 198 -3.60 -13.71 13.60
N MET A 199 -3.51 -12.86 12.58
CA MET A 199 -4.64 -12.00 12.18
C MET A 199 -5.90 -12.79 11.82
N LEU A 200 -5.75 -13.93 11.14
CA LEU A 200 -6.90 -14.79 10.81
C LEU A 200 -7.49 -15.48 12.03
N LYS A 201 -6.66 -15.91 12.99
CA LYS A 201 -7.12 -16.52 14.25
C LYS A 201 -7.89 -15.53 15.10
N ASP A 202 -7.45 -14.27 15.11
CA ASP A 202 -8.02 -13.21 15.94
C ASP A 202 -9.17 -12.45 15.24
N TYR A 203 -9.50 -12.80 14.00
CA TYR A 203 -10.49 -12.06 13.23
C TYR A 203 -11.91 -12.34 13.72
N GLU A 204 -12.59 -11.27 14.14
CA GLU A 204 -14.03 -11.27 14.39
C GLU A 204 -14.74 -10.48 13.27
N PRO A 205 -15.72 -11.09 12.57
CA PRO A 205 -16.42 -10.40 11.50
C PRO A 205 -17.26 -9.23 12.05
N PRO A 206 -17.30 -8.07 11.37
CA PRO A 206 -18.14 -6.96 11.80
C PRO A 206 -19.62 -7.35 11.75
N ALA A 207 -20.39 -6.81 12.69
CA ALA A 207 -21.82 -7.06 12.75
C ALA A 207 -22.52 -6.60 11.46
N ILE A 208 -23.46 -7.41 10.98
CA ILE A 208 -24.35 -7.11 9.86
C ILE A 208 -25.80 -7.30 10.33
N ASP A 209 -26.69 -6.43 9.88
CA ASP A 209 -28.12 -6.58 10.14
C ASP A 209 -28.61 -7.95 9.60
N PRO A 210 -29.26 -8.79 10.44
CA PRO A 210 -29.69 -10.12 10.02
C PRO A 210 -30.64 -10.12 8.83
N SER A 211 -31.55 -9.14 8.74
CA SER A 211 -32.51 -9.04 7.63
C SER A 211 -31.82 -8.67 6.32
N LEU A 212 -30.84 -7.77 6.37
CA LEU A 212 -30.02 -7.43 5.20
C LEU A 212 -29.19 -8.63 4.73
N LYS A 213 -28.62 -9.40 5.66
CA LYS A 213 -27.86 -10.61 5.33
C LYS A 213 -28.75 -11.63 4.60
N GLU A 214 -29.95 -11.87 5.12
CA GLU A 214 -30.92 -12.78 4.51
C GLU A 214 -31.34 -12.31 3.10
N GLU A 215 -31.57 -11.01 2.91
CA GLU A 215 -31.90 -10.42 1.61
C GLU A 215 -30.76 -10.64 0.59
N LEU A 216 -29.51 -10.41 0.99
CA LEU A 216 -28.33 -10.64 0.15
C LEU A 216 -28.18 -12.12 -0.24
N GLU A 217 -28.36 -13.03 0.72
CA GLU A 217 -28.27 -14.48 0.48
C GLU A 217 -29.38 -14.97 -0.44
N SER A 218 -30.62 -14.49 -0.25
CA SER A 218 -31.77 -14.79 -1.11
C SER A 218 -31.57 -14.30 -2.54
N PHE A 219 -31.06 -13.08 -2.71
CA PHE A 219 -30.71 -12.54 -4.03
C PHE A 219 -29.67 -13.43 -4.73
N VAL A 220 -28.57 -13.79 -4.05
CA VAL A 220 -27.53 -14.66 -4.61
C VAL A 220 -28.09 -16.02 -5.00
N SER A 221 -28.89 -16.65 -4.14
CA SER A 221 -29.52 -17.94 -4.40
C SER A 221 -30.42 -17.89 -5.63
N THR A 222 -31.28 -16.87 -5.72
CA THR A 222 -32.17 -16.66 -6.86
C THR A 222 -31.40 -16.49 -8.16
N ARG A 223 -30.33 -15.70 -8.16
CA ARG A 223 -29.48 -15.49 -9.34
C ARG A 223 -28.76 -16.75 -9.78
N LYS A 224 -28.26 -17.57 -8.84
CA LYS A 224 -27.64 -18.86 -9.15
C LYS A 224 -28.64 -19.85 -9.74
N ALA A 225 -29.89 -19.89 -9.25
CA ALA A 225 -30.92 -20.78 -9.81
C ALA A 225 -31.34 -20.40 -11.24
N GLN A 226 -31.24 -19.12 -11.61
CA GLN A 226 -31.62 -18.60 -12.93
C GLN A 226 -30.53 -18.74 -13.99
N LEU A 227 -29.29 -18.94 -13.58
CA LEU A 227 -28.12 -18.98 -14.45
C LEU A 227 -27.54 -20.40 -14.44
N PRO A 228 -27.28 -21.02 -15.59
CA PRO A 228 -26.54 -22.27 -15.60
C PRO A 228 -25.14 -22.04 -15.03
N ASP A 229 -24.59 -23.06 -14.35
CA ASP A 229 -23.20 -23.04 -13.92
C ASP A 229 -22.30 -22.88 -15.16
N ALA A 230 -21.47 -21.85 -15.15
CA ALA A 230 -20.47 -21.63 -16.18
C ALA A 230 -19.13 -22.20 -15.70
N TRP A 231 -18.74 -23.34 -16.27
CA TRP A 231 -17.35 -23.81 -16.21
C TRP A 231 -16.66 -23.39 -17.51
N TYR A 232 -15.90 -22.31 -17.44
CA TYR A 232 -14.87 -21.99 -18.43
C TYR A 232 -13.66 -21.38 -17.72
#